data_AF-A0A3D1TCX5-F1
#
_entry.id   AF-A0A3D1TCX5-F1
#
_cell.length_a   1.000
_cell.length_b   1.000
_cell.length_c   1.000
_cell.angle_alpha   90.00
_cell.angle_beta   90.00
_cell.angle_gamma   90.00
#
_symmetry.space_group_name_H-M   'P 1'
#
loop_
_entity.id
_entity.type
_entity.pdbx_description
1 polymer ?
#
loop_
_entity_poly.entity_id
_entity_poly.type
_entity_poly.pdbx_seq_one_letter_code
_entity_poly.pdbx_strand_id
1 'polypeptide(L)' 'RFIQLRDRLNTGTGLDNDALNQELKELLTSEIEVAKTLWSQARADSRIGYEASNHYFYLPIDLVEKVLNCQHLLEHYR' A
#
# COMPACT_ATOMS: atom_id res chain seq x y z
N ARG A 1 -1.00 1.49 -9.93
CA ARG A 1 -1.19 2.94 -9.67
C ARG A 1 0.00 3.55 -8.90
N PHE A 2 0.37 3.03 -7.72
CA PHE A 2 1.50 3.56 -6.92
C PHE A 2 2.80 3.74 -7.72
N ILE A 3 3.25 2.69 -8.43
CA ILE A 3 4.48 2.72 -9.25
C ILE A 3 4.47 3.86 -10.27
N GLN A 4 3.33 4.07 -10.96
CA GLN A 4 3.19 5.13 -11.96
C GLN A 4 3.27 6.53 -11.32
N LEU A 5 2.63 6.74 -10.17
CA LEU A 5 2.70 8.01 -9.43
C LEU A 5 4.11 8.29 -8.93
N ARG A 6 4.76 7.29 -8.33
CA ARG A 6 6.15 7.36 -7.88
C ARG A 6 7.08 7.73 -9.04
N ASP A 7 6.96 7.06 -10.18
CA ASP A 7 7.84 7.29 -11.33
C ASP A 7 7.62 8.69 -11.91
N ARG A 8 6.37 9.18 -11.95
CA ARG A 8 6.06 10.57 -12.33
C ARG A 8 6.66 11.58 -11.37
N LEU A 9 6.58 11.36 -10.06
CA LEU A 9 7.20 12.24 -9.05
C LEU A 9 8.73 12.25 -9.17
N ASN A 10 9.34 11.11 -9.48
CA ASN A 10 10.79 10.99 -9.63
C ASN A 10 11.33 11.55 -10.95
N THR A 11 10.48 11.64 -12.00
CA THR A 11 10.89 12.09 -13.35
C THR A 11 10.35 13.46 -13.74
N GLY A 12 9.35 13.98 -13.02
CA GLY A 12 8.65 15.22 -13.35
C GLY A 12 9.43 16.48 -13.03
N THR A 13 9.14 17.56 -13.76
CA THR A 13 9.56 18.92 -13.40
C THR A 13 8.57 19.47 -12.38
N GLY A 14 9.07 20.08 -11.28
CA GLY A 14 8.34 20.28 -10.02
C GLY A 14 7.07 21.16 -10.01
N LEU A 15 6.51 21.51 -11.17
CA LEU A 15 5.31 22.34 -11.30
C LEU A 15 4.00 21.59 -10.98
N ASP A 16 3.99 20.25 -11.05
CA ASP A 16 2.78 19.42 -10.81
C ASP A 16 2.95 18.45 -9.62
N ASN A 17 4.02 18.61 -8.84
CA ASN A 17 4.38 17.67 -7.78
C ASN A 17 3.41 17.67 -6.60
N ASP A 18 2.77 18.81 -6.31
CA ASP A 18 1.84 18.91 -5.17
C ASP A 18 0.57 18.09 -5.39
N ALA A 19 -0.03 18.18 -6.59
CA ALA A 19 -1.20 17.40 -6.96
C ALA A 19 -0.88 15.89 -6.96
N LEU A 20 0.29 15.52 -7.48
CA LEU A 20 0.75 14.13 -7.51
C LEU A 20 1.06 13.59 -6.11
N ASN A 21 1.66 14.40 -5.23
CA ASN A 21 1.89 14.04 -3.83
C ASN A 21 0.56 13.84 -3.09
N GLN A 22 -0.42 14.71 -3.34
CA GLN A 22 -1.75 14.56 -2.75
C GLN A 22 -2.42 13.26 -3.20
N GLU A 23 -2.40 12.95 -4.50
CA GLU A 23 -2.94 11.70 -5.03
C GLU A 23 -2.22 10.47 -4.45
N LEU A 24 -0.90 10.56 -4.28
CA LEU A 24 -0.10 9.50 -3.66
C LEU A 24 -0.51 9.29 -2.19
N LYS A 25 -0.70 10.37 -1.42
CA LYS A 25 -1.12 10.33 -0.01
C LYS A 25 -2.50 9.71 0.15
N GLU A 26 -3.44 10.05 -0.73
CA GLU A 26 -4.78 9.45 -0.75
C GLU A 26 -4.72 7.95 -1.06
N LEU A 27 -3.91 7.56 -2.05
CA LEU A 27 -3.69 6.16 -2.37
C LEU A 27 -3.11 5.39 -1.19
N LEU A 28 -2.05 5.89 -0.55
CA LEU A 28 -1.41 5.25 0.60
C LEU A 28 -2.37 5.12 1.79
N THR A 29 -3.20 6.13 2.04
CA THR A 29 -4.21 6.09 3.10
C THR A 29 -5.27 5.03 2.81
N SER A 30 -5.74 4.94 1.57
CA SER A 30 -6.68 3.88 1.15
C SER A 30 -6.09 2.48 1.32
N GLU A 31 -4.83 2.29 0.95
CA GLU A 31 -4.11 1.01 1.11
C GLU A 31 -3.98 0.60 2.58
N ILE A 32 -3.77 1.55 3.50
CA ILE A 32 -3.76 1.28 4.95
C ILE A 32 -5.12 0.74 5.41
N GLU A 33 -6.23 1.35 4.98
CA GLU A 33 -7.58 0.93 5.38
C GLU A 33 -7.95 -0.44 4.80
N VAL A 34 -7.53 -0.73 3.57
CA VAL A 34 -7.68 -2.06 2.96
C VAL A 34 -6.87 -3.10 3.74
N ALA A 35 -5.60 -2.80 4.08
CA ALA A 35 -4.75 -3.72 4.83
C ALA A 35 -5.33 -4.04 6.22
N LYS A 36 -5.83 -3.03 6.95
CA LYS A 36 -6.51 -3.23 8.25
C LYS A 36 -7.77 -4.10 8.12
N THR A 37 -8.58 -3.84 7.09
CA THR A 37 -9.81 -4.61 6.84
C THR A 37 -9.46 -6.07 6.54
N LEU A 38 -8.52 -6.30 5.63
CA LEU A 38 -8.08 -7.64 5.25
C LEU A 38 -7.42 -8.38 6.41
N TRP A 39 -6.68 -7.67 7.28
CA TRP A 39 -6.08 -8.27 8.48
C TRP A 39 -7.15 -8.88 9.40
N SER A 40 -8.25 -8.16 9.62
CA SER A 40 -9.35 -8.67 10.44
C SER A 40 -9.99 -9.93 9.86
N GLN A 41 -10.15 -9.97 8.54
CA GLN A 41 -10.71 -11.10 7.80
C GLN A 41 -9.76 -12.30 7.81
N ALA A 42 -8.47 -12.08 7.50
CA ALA A 42 -7.44 -13.12 7.47
C ALA A 42 -7.16 -13.73 8.85
N ARG A 43 -7.40 -12.97 9.94
CA ARG A 43 -7.38 -13.54 11.30
C ARG A 43 -8.59 -14.40 11.62
N ALA A 44 -9.73 -14.16 10.97
CA ALA A 44 -10.95 -14.94 11.18
C ALA A 44 -11.02 -16.19 10.29
N ASP A 45 -10.39 -16.17 9.11
CA ASP A 45 -10.33 -17.29 8.17
C ASP A 45 -8.91 -17.50 7.65
N SER A 46 -8.27 -18.60 8.07
CA SER A 46 -6.90 -18.94 7.72
C SER A 46 -6.70 -19.35 6.26
N ARG A 47 -7.76 -19.48 5.47
CA ARG A 47 -7.67 -19.73 4.02
C ARG A 47 -7.42 -18.45 3.24
N ILE A 48 -7.70 -17.30 3.84
CA ILE A 48 -7.39 -16.00 3.24
C ILE A 48 -5.89 -15.79 3.34
N GLY A 49 -5.26 -15.53 2.20
CA GLY A 49 -3.82 -15.35 2.11
C GLY A 49 -3.05 -16.55 1.59
N TYR A 50 -3.73 -17.58 1.06
CA TYR A 50 -3.08 -18.68 0.34
C TYR A 50 -3.73 -18.94 -1.03
N GLU A 51 -2.90 -19.02 -2.08
CA GLU A 51 -3.29 -19.44 -3.42
C GLU A 51 -2.55 -20.74 -3.80
N ALA A 52 -3.28 -21.87 -3.80
CA ALA A 52 -2.68 -23.19 -4.02
C ALA A 52 -2.03 -23.36 -5.40
N SER A 53 -2.67 -22.84 -6.46
CA SER A 53 -2.21 -23.02 -7.84
C SER A 53 -0.85 -22.38 -8.13
N ASN A 54 -0.54 -21.29 -7.43
CA ASN A 54 0.71 -20.53 -7.62
C ASN A 54 1.66 -20.64 -6.42
N HIS A 55 1.29 -21.42 -5.39
CA HIS A 55 2.02 -21.52 -4.12
C HIS A 55 2.34 -20.16 -3.46
N TYR A 56 1.56 -19.12 -3.75
CA TYR A 56 1.72 -17.83 -3.08
C TYR A 56 0.99 -17.85 -1.76
N PHE A 57 1.65 -17.35 -0.73
CA PHE A 57 1.00 -17.07 0.53
C PHE A 57 1.51 -15.78 1.14
N TYR A 58 0.67 -15.17 1.97
CA TYR A 58 1.05 -14.16 2.94
C TYR A 58 0.38 -14.51 4.27
N LEU A 59 0.99 -14.08 5.35
CA LEU A 59 0.48 -14.19 6.71
C LEU A 59 -0.19 -12.88 7.12
N PRO A 60 -1.11 -12.90 8.10
CA PRO A 60 -1.70 -11.67 8.61
C PRO A 60 -0.67 -10.63 9.07
N ILE A 61 0.51 -11.05 9.54
CA ILE A 61 1.58 -10.12 9.95
C ILE A 61 2.14 -9.30 8.77
N ASP A 62 2.13 -9.84 7.55
CA ASP A 62 2.60 -9.15 6.35
C ASP A 62 1.71 -7.95 6.02
N LEU A 63 0.43 -8.00 6.38
CA LEU A 63 -0.50 -6.87 6.27
C LEU A 63 -0.17 -5.76 7.27
N VAL A 64 0.39 -6.10 8.44
CA VAL A 64 0.89 -5.11 9.41
C VAL A 64 2.15 -4.44 8.84
N GLU A 65 3.06 -5.21 8.25
CA GLU A 65 4.23 -4.67 7.56
C GLU A 65 3.81 -3.71 6.43
N LYS A 66 2.79 -4.07 5.64
CA LYS A 66 2.22 -3.18 4.62
C LYS A 66 1.74 -1.84 5.20
N VAL A 67 1.09 -1.84 6.36
CA VAL A 67 0.68 -0.59 7.04
C VAL A 67 1.90 0.25 7.43
N LEU A 68 2.91 -0.35 8.03
CA LEU A 68 4.16 0.35 8.39
C LEU A 68 4.86 0.95 7.17
N ASN A 69 4.94 0.18 6.08
CA ASN A 69 5.50 0.64 4.81
C ASN A 69 4.72 1.84 4.26
N CYS A 70 3.38 1.80 4.27
CA CYS A 70 2.57 2.93 3.83
C CYS A 70 2.74 4.17 4.73
N GLN A 71 2.84 4.00 6.05
CA GLN A 71 3.12 5.09 6.99
C GLN A 71 4.49 5.73 6.73
N HIS A 72 5.51 4.90 6.55
CA HIS A 72 6.85 5.37 6.21
C HIS A 72 6.86 6.17 4.88
N LEU A 73 6.14 5.68 3.86
CA LEU A 73 6.01 6.38 2.58
C LEU A 73 5.26 7.73 2.73
N LEU A 74 4.23 7.80 3.57
CA LEU A 74 3.52 9.06 3.86
C LEU A 74 4.46 10.10 4.50
N GLU A 75 5.41 9.67 5.32
CA GLU A 75 6.43 10.54 5.90
C GLU A 75 7.51 10.95 4.90
N HIS A 76 7.89 10.04 4.01
CA HIS A 76 8.88 10.27 2.97
C HIS A 76 8.41 11.30 1.93
N TYR A 77 7.15 11.23 1.49
CA TYR A 77 6.56 12.13 0.48
C TYR A 77 5.85 13.35 1.10
N ARG A 78 6.40 13.92 2.18
CA ARG A 78 5.82 15.08 2.88
C ARG A 78 5.75 16.33 2.02
#